data_AF-A0A9D0CXC3-F1
#
_entry.id   AF-A0A9D0CXC3-F1
#
_cell.length_a   1.000
_cell.length_b   1.000
_cell.length_c   1.000
_cell.angle_alpha   90.00
_cell.angle_beta   90.00
_cell.angle_gamma   90.00
#
_symmetry.space_group_name_H-M   'P 1'
#
loop_
_entity.id
_entity.type
_entity.pdbx_description
1 polymer ?
#
loop_
_entity_poly.entity_id
_entity_poly.type
_entity_poly.pdbx_seq_one_letter_code
_entity_poly.pdbx_strand_id
1 'polypeptide(L)'
;MKKALRRAERYLAKADPIIARMIEQHGPCTLERDPHPRFHTLVWAIVNQQLSVKAARSIEGRLLKHFGSDVFHPDHFYRVRETTLRRCGLSGAKI
;
A
#
# COMPACT_ATOMS: atom_id res chain seq x y z
N MET A 1 4.46 14.25 -11.65
CA MET A 1 3.63 14.15 -10.43
C MET A 1 3.57 15.46 -9.64
N LYS A 2 4.72 16.04 -9.21
CA LYS A 2 4.76 17.30 -8.43
C LYS A 2 3.88 18.43 -9.02
N LYS A 3 3.93 18.66 -10.33
CA LYS A 3 3.07 19.66 -11.02
C LYS A 3 1.56 19.37 -10.88
N ALA A 4 1.16 18.09 -10.95
CA ALA A 4 -0.23 17.68 -10.79
C ALA A 4 -0.69 17.84 -9.33
N LEU A 5 0.15 17.47 -8.36
CA LEU A 5 -0.13 17.67 -6.93
C LEU A 5 -0.29 19.15 -6.58
N ARG A 6 0.61 20.03 -7.07
CA ARG A 6 0.50 21.49 -6.88
C ARG A 6 -0.77 22.08 -7.51
N ARG A 7 -1.23 21.51 -8.63
CA ARG A 7 -2.52 21.89 -9.25
C ARG A 7 -3.70 21.44 -8.38
N ALA A 8 -3.66 20.21 -7.85
CA ALA A 8 -4.69 19.68 -6.96
C ALA A 8 -4.78 20.49 -5.65
N GLU A 9 -3.65 20.81 -5.03
CA GLU A 9 -3.58 21.66 -3.82
C GLU A 9 -4.26 23.02 -4.05
N ARG A 10 -3.92 23.72 -5.14
CA ARG A 10 -4.56 25.00 -5.47
C ARG A 10 -6.06 24.87 -5.71
N TYR A 11 -6.48 23.79 -6.38
CA TYR A 11 -7.89 23.53 -6.61
C TYR A 11 -8.65 23.32 -5.29
N LEU A 12 -8.11 22.46 -4.42
CA LEU A 12 -8.72 22.14 -3.12
C LEU A 12 -8.74 23.34 -2.18
N ALA A 13 -7.65 24.11 -2.10
CA ALA A 13 -7.59 25.32 -1.27
C ALA A 13 -8.58 26.39 -1.73
N LYS A 14 -8.85 26.50 -3.04
CA LYS A 14 -9.88 27.41 -3.57
C LYS A 14 -11.30 26.92 -3.27
N ALA A 15 -11.52 25.60 -3.22
CA ALA A 15 -12.84 25.01 -3.04
C ALA A 15 -13.29 24.95 -1.57
N ASP A 16 -12.35 24.80 -0.62
CA ASP A 16 -12.67 24.60 0.80
C ASP A 16 -11.67 25.31 1.73
N PRO A 17 -12.12 26.30 2.55
CA PRO A 17 -11.29 27.01 3.51
C PRO A 17 -10.69 26.14 4.62
N ILE A 18 -11.34 25.04 5.01
CA ILE A 18 -10.80 24.08 5.98
C ILE A 18 -9.60 23.38 5.36
N ILE A 19 -9.74 22.89 4.12
CA ILE A 19 -8.64 22.24 3.39
C ILE A 19 -7.50 23.23 3.11
N ALA A 20 -7.81 24.49 2.78
CA ALA A 20 -6.80 25.54 2.61
C ALA A 20 -5.92 25.70 3.86
N ARG A 21 -6.54 25.79 5.05
CA ARG A 21 -5.82 25.88 6.33
C ARG A 21 -4.99 24.62 6.60
N MET A 22 -5.49 23.43 6.27
CA MET A 22 -4.72 22.19 6.42
C MET A 22 -3.48 22.16 5.52
N ILE A 23 -3.58 22.63 4.27
CA ILE A 23 -2.44 22.71 3.34
C ILE A 23 -1.41 23.74 3.83
N GLU A 24 -1.85 24.88 4.36
CA GLU A 24 -0.95 25.89 4.93
C GLU A 24 -0.22 25.36 6.18
N GLN A 25 -0.94 24.67 7.07
CA GLN A 25 -0.39 24.14 8.32
C GLN A 25 0.58 22.97 8.12
N HIS A 26 0.28 22.04 7.21
CA HIS A 26 1.08 20.83 6.99
C HIS A 26 2.05 20.94 5.82
N GLY A 27 1.93 22.00 5.02
CA GLY A 27 2.73 22.22 3.83
C GLY A 27 2.28 21.35 2.64
N PRO A 28 3.11 21.28 1.59
CA PRO A 28 2.71 20.66 0.35
C PRO A 28 2.62 19.12 0.43
N CYS A 29 1.69 18.53 -0.33
CA CYS A 29 1.49 17.10 -0.44
C CYS A 29 2.76 16.37 -0.90
N THR A 30 3.11 15.32 -0.17
CA THR A 30 4.28 14.46 -0.37
C THR A 30 3.91 13.09 -0.95
N LEU A 31 2.68 12.90 -1.45
CA LEU A 31 2.26 11.62 -2.02
C LEU A 31 3.18 11.21 -3.17
N GLU A 32 3.70 9.98 -3.09
CA GLU A 32 4.56 9.40 -4.11
C GLU A 32 3.85 8.26 -4.86
N ARG A 33 4.34 7.96 -6.07
CA ARG A 33 3.91 6.74 -6.77
C ARG A 33 4.61 5.56 -6.15
N ASP A 34 3.84 4.51 -5.90
CA ASP A 34 4.41 3.21 -5.56
C ASP A 34 5.31 2.73 -6.72
N PRO A 35 6.61 2.49 -6.48
CA PRO A 35 7.53 2.03 -7.53
C PRO A 35 7.36 0.54 -7.86
N HIS A 36 6.60 -0.21 -7.07
CA HIS A 36 6.48 -1.65 -7.25
C HIS A 36 5.61 -2.06 -8.46
N PRO A 37 5.78 -3.28 -8.98
CA PRO A 37 4.90 -3.85 -9.99
C PRO A 37 3.45 -3.92 -9.51
N ARG A 38 2.50 -3.74 -10.43
CA ARG A 38 1.05 -3.68 -10.13
C ARG A 38 0.54 -4.87 -9.32
N PHE A 39 1.04 -6.08 -9.61
CA PHE A 39 0.64 -7.28 -8.87
C PHE A 39 1.09 -7.22 -7.41
N HIS A 40 2.33 -6.79 -7.15
CA HIS A 40 2.81 -6.57 -5.80
C HIS A 40 1.99 -5.51 -5.08
N THR A 41 1.74 -4.36 -5.72
CA THR A 41 0.89 -3.30 -5.14
C THR A 41 -0.52 -3.83 -4.81
N LEU A 42 -1.11 -4.70 -5.65
CA LEU A 42 -2.41 -5.30 -5.40
C LEU A 42 -2.39 -6.25 -4.19
N VAL A 43 -1.40 -7.14 -4.11
CA VAL A 43 -1.23 -8.03 -2.96
C VAL A 43 -1.00 -7.20 -1.69
N TRP A 44 -0.12 -6.20 -1.74
CA TRP A 44 0.14 -5.27 -0.65
C TRP A 44 -1.14 -4.58 -0.18
N ALA A 45 -1.98 -4.08 -1.11
CA ALA A 45 -3.26 -3.46 -0.78
C ALA A 45 -4.19 -4.42 -0.01
N ILE A 46 -4.29 -5.69 -0.41
CA ILE A 46 -5.10 -6.72 0.26
C ILE A 46 -4.51 -7.05 1.65
N VAL A 47 -3.18 -7.22 1.74
CA VAL A 47 -2.50 -7.47 3.01
C VAL A 47 -2.79 -6.36 4.02
N ASN A 48 -2.76 -5.08 3.60
CA ASN A 48 -2.94 -3.92 4.48
C ASN A 48 -4.37 -3.69 4.97
N GLN A 49 -5.39 -4.34 4.39
CA GLN A 49 -6.77 -4.12 4.80
C GLN A 49 -6.96 -4.37 6.30
N GLN A 50 -7.52 -3.38 7.00
CA GLN A 50 -7.84 -3.42 8.43
C GLN A 50 -6.63 -3.67 9.35
N LEU A 51 -5.42 -3.37 8.89
CA LEU A 51 -4.19 -3.53 9.68
C LEU A 51 -3.40 -2.22 9.73
N SER A 52 -2.56 -2.08 10.78
CA SER A 52 -1.53 -1.06 10.77
C SER A 52 -0.45 -1.39 9.73
N VAL A 53 0.21 -0.36 9.20
CA VAL A 53 1.32 -0.53 8.24
C VAL A 53 2.41 -1.45 8.81
N LYS A 54 2.71 -1.36 10.11
CA LYS A 54 3.71 -2.22 10.77
C LYS A 54 3.29 -3.69 10.78
N ALA A 55 2.02 -3.99 11.05
CA ALA A 55 1.51 -5.35 11.04
C ALA A 55 1.51 -5.93 9.62
N ALA A 56 1.07 -5.14 8.63
CA ALA A 56 1.09 -5.53 7.22
C ALA A 56 2.50 -5.81 6.71
N ARG A 57 3.49 -4.94 7.02
CA ARG A 57 4.91 -5.16 6.69
C ARG A 57 5.46 -6.45 7.27
N SER A 58 5.01 -6.82 8.47
CA SER A 58 5.43 -8.08 9.11
C SER A 58 4.89 -9.32 8.37
N ILE A 59 3.66 -9.24 7.85
CA ILE A 59 3.06 -10.30 7.02
C ILE A 59 3.76 -10.37 5.66
N GLU A 60 3.93 -9.24 4.99
CA GLU A 60 4.64 -9.13 3.73
C GLU A 60 6.05 -9.71 3.82
N GLY A 61 6.83 -9.32 4.84
CA GLY A 61 8.18 -9.85 5.04
C GLY A 61 8.22 -11.37 5.21
N ARG A 62 7.23 -11.97 5.88
CA ARG A 62 7.12 -13.44 5.98
C ARG A 62 6.72 -14.10 4.66
N LEU A 63 5.86 -13.47 3.86
CA LEU A 63 5.48 -13.96 2.53
C LEU A 63 6.66 -13.88 1.55
N LEU A 64 7.32 -12.74 1.47
CA LEU A 64 8.51 -12.52 0.64
C LEU A 64 9.64 -13.48 1.01
N LYS A 65 9.89 -13.67 2.32
CA LYS A 65 10.84 -14.69 2.81
C LYS A 65 10.42 -16.11 2.43
N HIS A 66 9.13 -16.44 2.47
CA HIS A 66 8.65 -17.76 2.06
C HIS A 66 8.85 -18.01 0.57
N PHE A 67 8.62 -16.99 -0.27
CA PHE A 67 8.81 -17.08 -1.71
C PHE A 67 10.28 -16.91 -2.16
N GLY A 68 11.17 -16.47 -1.27
CA GLY A 68 12.57 -16.20 -1.61
C GLY A 68 12.71 -15.05 -2.61
N SER A 69 11.88 -14.01 -2.49
CA SER A 69 11.82 -12.89 -3.42
C SER A 69 11.59 -11.58 -2.69
N ASP A 70 12.00 -10.47 -3.30
CA ASP A 70 11.79 -9.11 -2.78
C ASP A 70 10.49 -8.48 -3.29
N VAL A 71 9.80 -9.14 -4.23
CA VAL A 71 8.55 -8.64 -4.83
C VAL A 71 7.58 -9.79 -5.07
N PHE A 72 6.28 -9.50 -5.14
CA PHE A 72 5.28 -10.53 -5.42
C PHE A 72 5.09 -10.69 -6.94
N HIS A 73 5.10 -11.95 -7.39
CA HIS A 73 4.71 -12.35 -8.74
C HIS A 73 3.50 -13.30 -8.68
N PRO A 74 2.66 -13.35 -9.73
CA PRO A 74 1.52 -14.27 -9.78
C PRO A 74 1.90 -15.73 -9.50
N ASP A 75 3.02 -16.19 -10.04
CA ASP A 75 3.49 -17.57 -9.93
C ASP A 75 3.80 -17.98 -8.47
N HIS A 76 4.11 -17.02 -7.59
CA HIS A 76 4.32 -17.29 -6.16
C HIS A 76 3.07 -17.88 -5.49
N PHE A 77 1.88 -17.47 -5.95
CA PHE A 77 0.62 -17.84 -5.31
C PHE A 77 -0.05 -19.05 -5.96
N TYR A 78 0.39 -19.47 -7.17
CA TYR A 78 -0.28 -20.52 -7.94
C TYR A 78 -0.34 -21.90 -7.25
N ARG A 79 0.67 -22.26 -6.44
CA ARG A 79 0.75 -23.57 -5.75
C ARG A 79 0.96 -23.47 -4.24
N VAL A 80 0.80 -22.29 -3.67
CA VAL A 80 1.01 -22.10 -2.23
C VAL A 80 -0.19 -22.67 -1.47
N ARG A 81 0.07 -23.48 -0.44
CA ARG A 81 -1.01 -24.03 0.38
C ARG A 81 -1.60 -22.92 1.25
N GLU A 82 -2.92 -22.90 1.42
CA GLU A 82 -3.59 -21.95 2.33
C GLU A 82 -3.01 -21.97 3.74
N THR A 83 -2.65 -23.15 4.26
CA THR A 83 -2.02 -23.30 5.58
C THR A 83 -0.70 -22.55 5.69
N THR A 84 0.03 -22.41 4.59
CA THR A 84 1.28 -21.65 4.53
C THR A 84 1.00 -20.15 4.52
N LEU A 85 0.00 -19.70 3.76
CA LEU A 85 -0.46 -18.32 3.78
C LEU A 85 -0.96 -17.89 5.17
N ARG A 86 -1.71 -18.75 5.85
CA ARG A 86 -2.14 -18.54 7.25
C ARG A 86 -0.96 -18.46 8.21
N ARG A 87 0.03 -19.34 8.07
CA ARG A 87 1.27 -19.29 8.88
C ARG A 87 2.07 -18.01 8.65
N CYS A 88 2.00 -17.41 7.47
CA CYS A 88 2.56 -16.09 7.19
C CYS A 88 1.72 -14.94 7.77
N GLY A 89 0.51 -15.21 8.25
CA GLY A 89 -0.35 -14.27 8.96
C GLY A 89 -1.51 -13.71 8.13
N LEU A 90 -1.83 -14.30 6.97
CA LEU A 90 -3.06 -13.96 6.26
C LEU A 90 -4.28 -14.53 6.97
N SER A 91 -5.35 -13.73 7.04
CA SER A 91 -6.65 -14.19 7.50
C SER A 91 -7.33 -15.04 6.43
N GLY A 92 -8.34 -15.82 6.82
CA GLY A 92 -9.12 -16.62 5.87
C GLY A 92 -9.82 -15.78 4.79
N ALA A 93 -10.17 -14.53 5.07
CA ALA A 93 -10.79 -13.63 4.10
C ALA A 93 -9.81 -13.07 3.05
N LYS A 94 -8.49 -13.29 3.21
CA LYS A 94 -7.42 -12.81 2.33
C LYS A 94 -6.72 -13.94 1.56
N ILE A 95 -7.30 -15.13 1.56
CA ILE A 95 -6.78 -16.35 0.94
C ILE A 95 -7.73 -16.78 -0.16
#